data_AF-A0A916XD01-F1
#
_entry.id   AF-A0A916XD01-F1
#
_cell.length_a   1.000
_cell.length_b   1.000
_cell.length_c   1.000
_cell.angle_alpha   90.00
_cell.angle_beta   90.00
_cell.angle_gamma   90.00
#
_symmetry.space_group_name_H-M   'P 1'
#
loop_
_entity.id
_entity.type
_entity.pdbx_description
1 polymer ?
#
loop_
_entity_poly.entity_id
_entity_poly.type
_entity_poly.pdbx_seq_one_letter_code
_entity_poly.pdbx_strand_id
1 'polypeptide(L)' 'MHGITQEELLELVRDAFKYHAPACIGIAEISYLIEWAKKSTPTETEILACIDQLLHIGFVTRSGYGWQISHTRG' A
#
# COMPACT_ATOMS: atom_id res chain seq x y z
N MET A 1 -17.36 4.50 -16.55
CA MET A 1 -16.24 4.74 -15.62
C MET A 1 -16.18 3.53 -14.70
N HIS A 2 -15.32 2.56 -14.99
CA HIS A 2 -15.12 1.44 -14.07
C HIS A 2 -14.21 1.94 -12.93
N GLY A 3 -14.75 1.95 -11.71
CA GLY A 3 -13.94 2.22 -10.51
C GLY A 3 -12.91 1.10 -10.32
N ILE A 4 -11.83 1.41 -9.59
CA ILE A 4 -10.83 0.40 -9.23
C ILE A 4 -11.48 -0.70 -8.40
N THR A 5 -11.15 -1.95 -8.68
CA THR A 5 -11.60 -3.07 -7.85
C THR A 5 -10.74 -3.17 -6.58
N GLN A 6 -11.24 -3.87 -5.56
CA GLN A 6 -10.49 -4.10 -4.31
C GLN A 6 -9.19 -4.87 -4.57
N GLU A 7 -9.22 -5.86 -5.48
CA GLU A 7 -8.03 -6.64 -5.85
C GLU A 7 -6.98 -5.76 -6.53
N GLU A 8 -7.39 -4.95 -7.51
CA GLU A 8 -6.49 -3.99 -8.16
C GLU A 8 -5.91 -2.98 -7.17
N LEU A 9 -6.72 -2.48 -6.23
CA LEU A 9 -6.25 -1.56 -5.20
C LEU A 9 -5.19 -2.22 -4.31
N LEU A 10 -5.42 -3.46 -3.87
CA LEU A 10 -4.45 -4.21 -3.08
C LEU A 10 -3.11 -4.37 -3.83
N GLU A 11 -3.17 -4.66 -5.13
CA GLU A 11 -1.97 -4.76 -5.96
C GLU A 11 -1.23 -3.42 -6.08
N LEU A 12 -1.95 -2.32 -6.28
CA LEU A 12 -1.36 -0.98 -6.37
C LEU A 12 -0.72 -0.55 -5.04
N VAL A 13 -1.36 -0.83 -3.90
CA VAL A 13 -0.78 -0.60 -2.58
C VAL A 13 0.48 -1.43 -2.39
N ARG A 14 0.46 -2.72 -2.79
CA ARG A 14 1.65 -3.59 -2.76
C ARG A 14 2.78 -3.05 -3.62
N ASP A 15 2.49 -2.52 -4.80
CA ASP A 15 3.47 -1.95 -5.70
C ASP A 15 4.04 -0.62 -5.18
N ALA A 16 3.23 0.19 -4.49
CA ALA A 16 3.72 1.38 -3.79
C ALA A 16 4.80 1.03 -2.75
N PHE A 17 4.60 -0.03 -1.96
CA PHE A 17 5.61 -0.54 -1.03
C PHE A 17 6.89 -0.99 -1.74
N LYS A 18 6.78 -1.72 -2.85
CA LYS A 18 7.95 -2.19 -3.63
C LYS A 18 8.75 -1.05 -4.24
N TYR A 19 8.07 -0.02 -4.73
CA TYR A 19 8.70 1.15 -5.31
C TYR A 19 9.48 1.97 -4.27
N HIS A 20 8.96 2.03 -3.04
CA HIS A 20 9.57 2.80 -1.96
C HIS A 20 10.57 2.00 -1.11
N ALA A 21 10.64 0.68 -1.27
CA ALA A 21 11.50 -0.18 -0.47
C ALA A 21 13.00 0.18 -0.60
N PRO A 22 13.79 0.09 0.48
CA PRO A 22 13.43 -0.41 1.82
C PRO A 22 12.87 0.67 2.78
N ALA A 23 12.47 1.84 2.28
CA ALA A 23 12.04 2.93 3.14
C ALA A 23 10.62 2.72 3.70
N CYS A 24 10.36 3.35 4.84
CA CYS A 24 9.03 3.47 5.40
C CYS A 24 8.17 4.40 4.54
N ILE A 25 6.96 3.97 4.22
CA ILE A 25 5.98 4.74 3.45
C ILE A 25 4.69 4.93 4.25
N GLY A 26 4.08 6.12 4.13
CA GLY A 26 2.82 6.48 4.76
C GLY A 26 1.64 6.44 3.78
N ILE A 27 0.44 6.72 4.30
CA ILE A 27 -0.81 6.70 3.53
C ILE A 27 -0.79 7.75 2.42
N ALA A 28 -0.27 8.95 2.71
CA ALA A 28 -0.22 10.05 1.76
C ALA A 28 0.63 9.71 0.54
N GLU A 29 1.79 9.09 0.76
CA GLU A 29 2.67 8.64 -0.31
C GLU A 29 2.07 7.47 -1.11
N ILE A 30 1.41 6.52 -0.43
CA ILE A 30 0.68 5.43 -1.11
C ILE A 30 -0.42 6.01 -2.02
N SER A 31 -1.24 6.92 -1.49
CA SER A 31 -2.32 7.57 -2.25
C SER A 31 -1.77 8.31 -3.47
N TYR A 32 -0.68 9.07 -3.31
CA TYR A 32 0.00 9.76 -4.42
C TYR A 32 0.47 8.80 -5.52
N LEU A 33 1.07 7.66 -5.14
CA LEU A 33 1.54 6.66 -6.11
C LEU A 33 0.39 5.99 -6.87
N ILE A 34 -0.74 5.73 -6.19
CA ILE A 34 -1.93 5.16 -6.82
C ILE A 34 -2.57 6.18 -7.77
N GLU A 35 -2.67 7.44 -7.37
CA GLU A 35 -3.15 8.52 -8.22
C GLU A 35 -2.28 8.66 -9.47
N TRP A 36 -0.96 8.61 -9.33
CA TRP A 36 -0.05 8.64 -10.47
C TRP A 36 -0.23 7.45 -11.41
N ALA A 37 -0.42 6.24 -10.87
CA ALA A 37 -0.52 5.01 -11.65
C ALA A 37 -1.87 4.83 -12.36
N LYS A 38 -2.98 5.22 -11.72
CA LYS A 38 -4.35 4.93 -12.20
C LYS A 38 -5.24 6.15 -12.35
N LYS A 39 -4.75 7.35 -12.05
CA LYS A 39 -5.57 8.59 -11.98
C LYS A 39 -6.81 8.42 -11.10
N SER A 40 -6.66 7.62 -10.04
CA SER A 40 -7.70 7.30 -9.08
C SER A 40 -7.18 7.61 -7.68
N THR A 41 -8.02 8.21 -6.86
CA THR A 41 -7.68 8.62 -5.50
C THR A 41 -8.47 7.76 -4.52
N PRO A 42 -7.93 6.61 -4.08
CA PRO A 42 -8.59 5.82 -3.05
C PRO A 42 -8.64 6.60 -1.74
N THR A 43 -9.68 6.33 -0.97
CA THR A 43 -9.83 6.89 0.37
C THR A 43 -8.81 6.28 1.33
N GLU A 44 -8.53 6.99 2.42
CA GLU A 44 -7.65 6.50 3.50
C GLU A 44 -8.12 5.15 4.05
N THR A 45 -9.43 4.98 4.25
CA THR A 45 -10.01 3.72 4.75
C THR A 45 -9.75 2.54 3.81
N GLU A 46 -9.85 2.74 2.50
CA GLU A 46 -9.59 1.69 1.51
C GLU A 46 -8.10 1.29 1.48
N ILE A 47 -7.21 2.29 1.57
CA ILE A 47 -5.77 2.04 1.71
C ILE A 47 -5.46 1.26 2.99
N LEU A 48 -6.02 1.69 4.13
CA LEU A 48 -5.85 1.02 5.41
C LEU A 48 -6.33 -0.43 5.38
N ALA A 49 -7.49 -0.69 4.77
CA ALA A 49 -8.00 -2.05 4.61
C ALA A 49 -7.04 -2.94 3.79
N CYS A 50 -6.37 -2.39 2.77
CA CYS A 50 -5.35 -3.10 2.02
C CYS A 50 -4.08 -3.33 2.86
N ILE A 51 -3.64 -2.33 3.61
CA ILE A 51 -2.48 -2.44 4.49
C ILE A 51 -2.71 -3.50 5.58
N ASP A 52 -3.90 -3.55 6.18
CA ASP A 52 -4.26 -4.56 7.18
C ASP A 52 -4.19 -5.98 6.61
N GLN A 53 -4.60 -6.17 5.35
CA GLN A 53 -4.43 -7.45 4.67
C GLN A 53 -2.94 -7.78 4.45
N LEU A 54 -2.13 -6.81 4.03
CA LEU A 54 -0.68 -6.99 3.84
C LEU A 54 0.06 -7.26 5.15
N LEU A 55 -0.39 -6.66 6.26
CA LEU A 55 0.08 -6.96 7.61
C LEU A 55 -0.28 -8.39 8.02
N HIS A 56 -1.52 -8.82 7.77
CA HIS A 56 -2.00 -10.14 8.14
C HIS A 56 -1.21 -11.27 7.47
N ILE A 57 -0.81 -11.09 6.21
CA ILE A 57 0.03 -12.06 5.47
C ILE A 57 1.53 -11.87 5.70
N GLY A 58 1.93 -10.92 6.55
CA GLY A 58 3.33 -10.64 6.88
C GLY A 58 4.12 -9.95 5.77
N PHE A 59 3.49 -9.39 4.73
CA PHE A 59 4.18 -8.71 3.64
C PHE A 59 4.78 -7.37 4.06
N VAL A 60 4.09 -6.62 4.93
CA VAL A 60 4.60 -5.39 5.56
C VAL A 60 4.63 -5.48 7.07
N THR A 61 5.43 -4.62 7.71
CA THR A 61 5.43 -4.38 9.15
C THR A 61 5.23 -2.90 9.43
N ARG A 62 4.67 -2.58 10.60
CA ARG A 62 4.63 -1.20 11.11
C ARG A 62 6.06 -0.72 11.38
N SER A 63 6.36 0.53 11.01
CA SER A 63 7.65 1.17 11.27
C SER A 63 7.45 2.66 11.54
N GLY A 64 7.67 3.09 12.79
CA GLY A 64 7.50 4.48 13.20
C GLY A 64 6.14 5.07 12.77
N TYR A 65 6.18 6.03 11.84
CA TYR A 65 5.02 6.77 11.34
C TYR A 65 4.28 6.08 10.17
N GLY A 66 4.77 4.94 9.66
CA GLY A 66 4.16 4.25 8.52
C GLY A 66 4.44 2.75 8.52
N TRP A 67 4.68 2.20 7.32
CA TRP A 67 4.91 0.78 7.10
C TRP A 67 6.05 0.55 6.11
N GLN A 68 6.67 -0.61 6.19
CA GLN A 68 7.76 -1.02 5.29
C GLN A 68 7.60 -2.51 4.95
N ILE A 69 8.21 -2.96 3.85
CA ILE A 69 8.25 -4.39 3.51
C ILE A 69 8.94 -5.16 4.64
N SER A 70 8.32 -6.27 5.05
CA SER A 70 8.89 -7.14 6.08
C SER A 70 10.19 -7.77 5.59
N HIS A 71 11.27 -7.59 6.36
CA HIS A 71 12.55 -8.24 6.13
C HIS A 71 12.63 -9.66 6.72
N THR A 72 11.50 -10.24 7.12
CA THR A 72 11.46 -11.63 7.60
C THR A 72 11.97 -12.55 6.50
N ARG A 73 13.23 -12.97 6.64
CA ARG A 73 13.81 -14.10 5.92
C ARG A 73 12.91 -15.29 6.22
N GLY A 74 12.16 -15.76 5.20
CA GLY A 74 11.72 -17.14 5.16
C GLY A 74 12.94 -18.06 5.11
#